data_AF-A0A1F7PCT9-F1
#
_entry.id   AF-A0A1F7PCT9-F1
#
_cell.length_a   1.000
_cell.length_b   1.000
_cell.length_c   1.000
_cell.angle_alpha   90.00
_cell.angle_beta   90.00
_cell.angle_gamma   90.00
#
_symmetry.space_group_name_H-M   'P 1'
#
loop_
_entity.id
_entity.type
_entity.pdbx_description
1 polymer ?
#
loop_
_entity_poly.entity_id
_entity_poly.type
_entity_poly.pdbx_seq_one_letter_code
_entity_poly.pdbx_strand_id
1 'polypeptide(L)'
;MRGLVAAAALISLALAPSAEASESPMILSTYRSMTGANQLRRAAAHAGVDFGGSVGAPVLAAAGGIVHRLIDYPPGCGTGVVLAHPEFARYTAYCHLERRLVDLGQTVTRGQPIGLMGSSGNAVGIPHVHLELCTRDCRSHADGDLRGTADPLRSSAGCFDPERRYPPTRLVLTHPVGCGPASRAGGR
;
A
#
# COMPACT_ATOMS: atom_id res chain seq x y z
N MET A 1 -52.73 11.37 -49.99
CA MET A 1 -51.95 10.12 -49.83
C MET A 1 -50.73 10.42 -49.00
N ARG A 2 -50.49 9.59 -47.98
CA ARG A 2 -49.26 9.44 -47.15
C ARG A 2 -48.92 10.57 -46.16
N GLY A 3 -49.37 10.37 -44.91
CA GLY A 3 -48.93 11.13 -43.74
C GLY A 3 -47.54 10.71 -43.28
N LEU A 4 -46.80 11.69 -42.73
CA LEU A 4 -45.58 11.48 -41.97
C LEU A 4 -45.93 10.88 -40.60
N VAL A 5 -45.25 9.82 -40.20
CA VAL A 5 -45.13 9.43 -38.79
C VAL A 5 -43.64 9.35 -38.48
N ALA A 6 -43.12 10.37 -37.79
CA ALA A 6 -41.79 10.32 -37.19
C ALA A 6 -41.96 9.86 -35.74
N ALA A 7 -41.49 8.64 -35.43
CA ALA A 7 -41.47 8.14 -34.07
C ALA A 7 -40.33 8.82 -33.29
N ALA A 8 -40.69 9.63 -32.29
CA ALA A 8 -39.72 10.19 -31.35
C ALA A 8 -39.38 9.13 -30.29
N ALA A 9 -38.14 8.63 -30.31
CA ALA A 9 -37.64 7.72 -29.29
C ALA A 9 -37.35 8.48 -28.00
N LEU A 10 -38.00 8.09 -26.91
CA LEU A 10 -37.70 8.57 -25.56
C LEU A 10 -36.40 7.94 -25.08
N ILE A 11 -35.34 8.75 -24.93
CA ILE A 11 -34.10 8.34 -24.28
C ILE A 11 -34.33 8.44 -22.77
N SER A 12 -34.61 7.32 -22.10
CA SER A 12 -34.53 7.23 -20.65
C SER A 12 -33.07 7.20 -20.22
N LEU A 13 -32.57 8.33 -19.73
CA LEU A 13 -31.28 8.38 -19.05
C LEU A 13 -31.45 7.84 -17.63
N ALA A 14 -31.23 6.54 -17.46
CA ALA A 14 -31.14 5.94 -16.14
C ALA A 14 -29.87 6.45 -15.44
N LEU A 15 -30.04 7.28 -14.41
CA LEU A 15 -28.96 7.64 -13.50
C LEU A 15 -28.60 6.38 -12.70
N ALA A 16 -27.51 5.71 -13.05
CA ALA A 16 -26.97 4.67 -12.19
C ALA A 16 -26.49 5.32 -10.88
N PRO A 17 -26.79 4.74 -9.70
CA PRO A 17 -26.23 5.24 -8.45
C PRO A 17 -24.71 5.06 -8.51
N SER A 18 -23.97 6.16 -8.45
CA SER A 18 -22.54 6.14 -8.17
C SER A 18 -22.36 5.46 -6.82
N ALA A 19 -21.94 4.20 -6.85
CA ALA A 19 -21.44 3.54 -5.68
C ALA A 19 -20.17 4.31 -5.28
N GLU A 20 -20.30 5.19 -4.30
CA GLU A 20 -19.20 5.79 -3.55
C GLU A 20 -18.44 4.64 -2.88
N ALA A 21 -17.63 3.94 -3.67
CA ALA A 21 -16.71 2.96 -3.19
C ALA A 21 -15.79 3.69 -2.22
N SER A 22 -15.79 3.24 -0.96
CA SER A 22 -14.96 3.82 0.10
C SER A 22 -13.59 4.19 -0.45
N GLU A 23 -13.30 5.49 -0.47
CA GLU A 23 -12.05 6.04 -1.00
C GLU A 23 -10.84 5.56 -0.21
N SER A 24 -11.03 4.91 0.95
CA SER A 24 -9.97 4.50 1.87
C SER A 24 -9.60 3.02 1.71
N PRO A 25 -8.30 2.68 1.77
CA PRO A 25 -7.86 1.29 1.70
C PRO A 25 -8.28 0.51 2.95
N MET A 26 -8.33 -0.82 2.80
CA MET A 26 -8.57 -1.72 3.93
C MET A 26 -7.32 -1.77 4.82
N ILE A 27 -7.39 -1.22 6.03
CA ILE A 27 -6.34 -1.35 7.05
C ILE A 27 -6.67 -2.55 7.94
N LEU A 28 -5.80 -3.56 7.95
CA LEU A 28 -6.01 -4.81 8.69
C LEU A 28 -5.42 -4.77 10.10
N SER A 29 -4.32 -4.04 10.28
CA SER A 29 -3.68 -3.79 11.57
C SER A 29 -2.87 -2.50 11.54
N THR A 30 -2.80 -1.81 12.66
CA THR A 30 -2.13 -0.50 12.80
C THR A 30 -0.86 -0.60 13.64
N TYR A 31 -0.06 0.46 13.58
CA TYR A 31 1.16 0.58 14.37
C TYR A 31 0.88 0.40 15.86
N ARG A 32 1.72 -0.40 16.52
CA ARG A 32 1.63 -0.81 17.93
C ARG A 32 0.40 -1.63 18.31
N SER A 33 -0.43 -2.05 17.35
CA SER A 33 -1.51 -3.00 17.62
C SER A 33 -0.96 -4.30 18.20
N MET A 34 -1.67 -4.87 19.18
CA MET A 34 -1.40 -6.22 19.69
C MET A 34 -2.16 -7.30 18.92
N THR A 35 -2.77 -6.96 17.79
CA THR A 35 -3.53 -7.83 16.90
C THR A 35 -2.95 -7.74 15.49
N GLY A 36 -2.71 -8.87 14.82
CA GLY A 36 -2.17 -8.90 13.44
C GLY A 36 -3.25 -8.84 12.36
N ALA A 37 -2.85 -8.84 11.08
CA ALA A 37 -3.78 -8.89 9.94
C ALA A 37 -4.79 -10.05 10.00
N ASN A 38 -4.39 -11.18 10.60
CA ASN A 38 -5.24 -12.36 10.82
C ASN A 38 -6.19 -12.25 12.02
N GLN A 39 -6.29 -11.08 12.67
CA GLN A 39 -7.09 -10.83 13.86
C GLN A 39 -6.69 -11.65 15.10
N LEU A 40 -5.55 -12.33 15.07
CA LEU A 40 -5.00 -13.03 16.22
C LEU A 40 -4.06 -12.13 17.04
N ARG A 41 -3.95 -12.43 18.34
CA ARG A 41 -3.07 -11.71 19.25
C ARG A 41 -1.59 -11.94 18.89
N ARG A 42 -0.83 -10.85 18.84
CA ARG A 42 0.62 -10.86 18.60
C ARG A 42 1.38 -10.99 19.92
N ALA A 43 2.55 -11.62 19.87
CA ALA A 43 3.49 -11.66 21.00
C ALA A 43 4.15 -10.29 21.24
N ALA A 44 4.28 -9.47 20.21
CA ALA A 44 4.85 -8.13 20.26
C ALA A 44 4.01 -7.14 19.44
N ALA A 45 4.10 -5.87 19.84
CA ALA A 45 3.41 -4.77 19.20
C ALA A 45 3.76 -4.70 17.70
N HIS A 46 2.76 -4.37 16.88
CA HIS A 46 2.92 -4.32 15.44
C HIS A 46 3.87 -3.17 15.01
N ALA A 47 4.83 -3.48 14.14
CA ALA A 47 5.91 -2.57 13.75
C ALA A 47 5.52 -1.51 12.72
N GLY A 48 4.39 -1.72 12.05
CA GLY A 48 3.97 -0.96 10.89
C GLY A 48 2.46 -0.97 10.73
N VAL A 49 1.99 -0.89 9.50
CA VAL A 49 0.56 -0.88 9.15
C VAL A 49 0.33 -1.87 8.02
N ASP A 50 -0.69 -2.72 8.19
CA ASP A 50 -1.06 -3.73 7.21
C ASP A 50 -2.18 -3.19 6.33
N PHE A 51 -1.91 -3.05 5.03
CA PHE A 51 -2.90 -2.66 4.03
C PHE A 51 -3.31 -3.88 3.22
N GLY A 52 -4.57 -4.29 3.38
CA GLY A 52 -5.18 -5.41 2.67
C GLY A 52 -5.49 -5.09 1.21
N GLY A 53 -5.58 -6.14 0.40
CA GLY A 53 -5.93 -6.06 -1.01
C GLY A 53 -5.91 -7.44 -1.66
N SER A 54 -5.96 -7.47 -2.99
CA SER A 54 -5.91 -8.71 -3.76
C SER A 54 -4.47 -9.15 -4.04
N VAL A 55 -4.19 -10.46 -4.00
CA VAL A 55 -2.90 -11.00 -4.48
C VAL A 55 -2.65 -10.54 -5.92
N GLY A 56 -1.42 -10.16 -6.22
CA GLY A 56 -1.03 -9.63 -7.54
C GLY A 56 -1.38 -8.14 -7.75
N ALA A 57 -2.09 -7.49 -6.83
CA ALA A 57 -2.37 -6.05 -6.93
C ALA A 57 -1.08 -5.22 -6.80
N PRO A 58 -0.93 -4.08 -7.51
CA PRO A 58 0.25 -3.23 -7.38
C PRO A 58 0.43 -2.69 -5.96
N VAL A 59 1.65 -2.84 -5.43
CA VAL A 59 2.14 -2.14 -4.24
C VAL A 59 2.93 -0.92 -4.70
N LEU A 60 2.54 0.24 -4.20
CA LEU A 60 3.05 1.55 -4.63
C LEU A 60 4.09 2.10 -3.64
N ALA A 61 5.08 2.81 -4.13
CA ALA A 61 6.00 3.59 -3.31
C ALA A 61 5.22 4.71 -2.58
N ALA A 62 5.16 4.65 -1.25
CA ALA A 62 4.47 5.64 -0.41
C ALA A 62 5.11 7.03 -0.49
N ALA A 63 6.40 7.10 -0.83
CA ALA A 63 7.13 8.31 -1.14
C ALA A 63 8.24 8.01 -2.14
N GLY A 64 8.68 9.04 -2.87
CA GLY A 64 9.85 8.91 -3.75
C GLY A 64 11.11 8.62 -2.95
N GLY A 65 12.05 7.90 -3.54
CA GLY A 65 13.27 7.48 -2.87
C GLY A 65 14.14 6.58 -3.73
N ILE A 66 15.07 5.89 -3.09
CA ILE A 66 16.03 4.99 -3.72
C ILE A 66 15.84 3.59 -3.12
N VAL A 67 15.78 2.56 -3.95
CA VAL A 67 15.76 1.17 -3.50
C VAL A 67 17.07 0.87 -2.77
N HIS A 68 16.99 0.80 -1.44
CA HIS A 68 18.14 0.66 -0.55
C HIS A 68 18.45 -0.81 -0.25
N ARG A 69 17.42 -1.66 -0.20
CA ARG A 69 17.56 -3.08 0.12
C ARG A 69 16.44 -3.89 -0.51
N LEU A 70 16.77 -5.09 -0.96
CA LEU A 70 15.80 -6.13 -1.30
C LEU A 70 15.83 -7.18 -0.17
N ILE A 71 14.66 -7.51 0.39
CA ILE A 71 14.55 -8.39 1.57
C ILE A 71 14.06 -9.77 1.15
N ASP A 72 14.88 -10.80 1.33
CA ASP A 72 14.49 -12.21 1.20
C ASP A 72 14.57 -12.88 2.58
N TYR A 73 13.50 -12.79 3.38
CA TYR A 73 13.46 -13.32 4.75
C TYR A 73 12.14 -14.05 5.07
N PRO A 74 12.03 -15.35 4.72
CA PRO A 74 10.80 -16.14 4.92
C PRO A 74 10.23 -16.21 6.35
N PRO A 75 11.02 -16.20 7.44
CA PRO A 75 10.45 -16.22 8.79
C PRO A 75 9.71 -14.93 9.21
N GLY A 76 9.91 -13.84 8.47
CA GLY A 76 9.36 -12.52 8.78
C GLY A 76 8.79 -11.84 7.55
N CYS A 77 9.48 -10.79 7.07
CA CYS A 77 9.06 -9.94 5.96
C CYS A 77 8.72 -10.70 4.66
N GLY A 78 9.27 -11.90 4.45
CA GLY A 78 9.16 -12.63 3.19
C GLY A 78 9.94 -11.91 2.11
N THR A 79 9.29 -11.70 0.96
CA THR A 79 9.80 -10.85 -0.12
C THR A 79 9.46 -9.40 0.19
N GLY A 80 10.47 -8.53 0.24
CA GLY A 80 10.24 -7.11 0.47
C GLY A 80 11.21 -6.16 -0.23
N VAL A 81 10.91 -4.88 -0.11
CA VAL A 81 11.69 -3.75 -0.62
C VAL A 81 11.86 -2.73 0.52
N VAL A 82 13.05 -2.17 0.67
CA VAL A 82 13.28 -0.99 1.52
C VAL A 82 13.65 0.17 0.63
N LEU A 83 12.92 1.28 0.77
CA LEU A 83 13.27 2.55 0.15
C LEU A 83 13.96 3.45 1.17
N ALA A 84 15.08 4.04 0.78
CA ALA A 84 15.68 5.17 1.48
C ALA A 84 15.06 6.48 0.97
N HIS A 85 14.84 7.41 1.89
CA HIS A 85 14.41 8.78 1.63
C HIS A 85 15.47 9.74 2.21
N PRO A 86 16.61 9.93 1.52
CA PRO A 86 17.79 10.59 2.07
C PRO A 86 17.51 12.02 2.57
N GLU A 87 16.69 12.77 1.85
CA GLU A 87 16.32 14.15 2.15
C GLU A 87 15.64 14.30 3.51
N PHE A 88 15.04 13.22 4.01
CA PHE A 88 14.31 13.19 5.26
C PHE A 88 14.99 12.34 6.34
N ALA A 89 16.12 11.69 6.03
CA ALA A 89 16.77 10.69 6.87
C ALA A 89 15.78 9.63 7.38
N ARG A 90 14.98 9.06 6.46
CA ARG A 90 13.97 8.04 6.74
C ARG A 90 14.06 6.89 5.76
N TYR A 91 13.42 5.78 6.13
CA TYR A 91 13.27 4.60 5.29
C TYR A 91 11.83 4.11 5.35
N THR A 92 11.37 3.45 4.29
CA THR A 92 10.12 2.68 4.31
C THR A 92 10.39 1.25 3.90
N ALA A 93 9.80 0.28 4.60
CA ALA A 93 9.87 -1.13 4.25
C ALA A 93 8.50 -1.63 3.79
N TYR A 94 8.48 -2.45 2.74
CA TYR A 94 7.30 -3.04 2.13
C TYR A 94 7.49 -4.55 2.13
N CYS A 95 6.74 -5.26 2.97
CA CYS A 95 6.86 -6.70 3.17
C CYS A 95 5.67 -7.47 2.59
N HIS A 96 5.80 -8.80 2.62
CA HIS A 96 4.79 -9.78 2.18
C HIS A 96 4.46 -9.71 0.69
N LEU A 97 5.38 -9.18 -0.12
CA LEU A 97 5.20 -9.10 -1.57
C LEU A 97 5.17 -10.51 -2.19
N GLU A 98 4.42 -10.67 -3.27
CA GLU A 98 4.53 -11.84 -4.14
C GLU A 98 5.81 -11.74 -4.97
N ARG A 99 6.02 -10.57 -5.57
CA ARG A 99 7.22 -10.26 -6.37
C ARG A 99 7.59 -8.79 -6.29
N ARG A 100 8.85 -8.48 -6.57
CA ARG A 100 9.38 -7.12 -6.72
C ARG A 100 9.24 -6.67 -8.17
N LEU A 101 9.14 -5.37 -8.40
CA LEU A 101 9.13 -4.73 -9.73
C LEU A 101 10.30 -3.74 -9.91
N VAL A 102 11.26 -3.77 -8.99
CA VAL A 102 12.37 -2.81 -8.92
C VAL A 102 13.67 -3.50 -8.54
N ASP A 103 14.77 -2.87 -8.93
CA ASP A 103 16.14 -3.34 -8.68
C ASP A 103 16.85 -2.51 -7.61
N LEU A 104 17.88 -3.08 -6.99
CA LEU A 104 18.71 -2.39 -6.01
C LEU A 104 19.33 -1.12 -6.62
N GLY A 105 19.25 0.01 -5.90
CA GLY A 105 19.78 1.30 -6.34
C GLY A 105 18.84 2.09 -7.26
N GLN A 106 17.73 1.51 -7.71
CA GLN A 106 16.76 2.21 -8.56
C GLN A 106 16.12 3.40 -7.82
N THR A 107 16.05 4.56 -8.48
CA THR A 107 15.23 5.69 -8.01
C THR A 107 13.77 5.45 -8.39
N VAL A 108 12.87 5.69 -7.44
CA VAL A 108 11.43 5.55 -7.63
C VAL A 108 10.71 6.84 -7.26
N THR A 109 9.62 7.14 -7.95
CA THR A 109 8.73 8.26 -7.61
C THR A 109 7.58 7.79 -6.72
N ARG A 110 6.98 8.72 -5.97
CA ARG A 110 5.77 8.43 -5.19
C ARG A 110 4.67 7.90 -6.11
N GLY A 111 3.98 6.85 -5.69
CA GLY A 111 2.92 6.21 -6.47
C GLY A 111 3.42 5.25 -7.53
N GLN A 112 4.73 5.15 -7.77
CA GLN A 112 5.28 4.16 -8.69
C GLN A 112 5.07 2.74 -8.13
N PRO A 113 4.59 1.77 -8.93
CA PRO A 113 4.57 0.37 -8.54
C PRO A 113 5.99 -0.16 -8.27
N ILE A 114 6.19 -0.78 -7.11
CA ILE A 114 7.48 -1.35 -6.68
C ILE A 114 7.43 -2.86 -6.43
N GLY A 115 6.23 -3.42 -6.36
CA GLY A 115 6.00 -4.83 -6.11
C GLY A 115 4.56 -5.20 -6.40
N LEU A 116 4.28 -6.50 -6.31
CA LEU A 116 2.91 -7.01 -6.28
C LEU A 116 2.60 -7.55 -4.89
N MET A 117 1.38 -7.30 -4.44
CA MET A 117 0.86 -7.78 -3.17
C MET A 117 0.86 -9.31 -3.15
N GLY A 118 1.28 -9.88 -2.04
CA GLY A 118 1.24 -11.32 -1.82
C GLY A 118 0.90 -11.66 -0.37
N SER A 119 1.34 -12.83 0.02
CA SER A 119 1.23 -13.36 1.38
C SER A 119 2.51 -14.10 1.80
N SER A 120 3.66 -13.68 1.24
CA SER A 120 4.95 -14.27 1.56
C SER A 120 5.38 -13.96 2.99
N GLY A 121 6.29 -14.77 3.52
CA GLY A 121 6.77 -14.59 4.89
C GLY A 121 5.74 -15.01 5.94
N ASN A 122 5.64 -14.24 7.02
CA ASN A 122 4.71 -14.53 8.12
C ASN A 122 3.33 -13.88 7.98
N ALA A 123 2.88 -13.55 6.76
CA ALA A 123 1.57 -12.97 6.47
C ALA A 123 0.38 -13.91 6.80
N VAL A 124 0.65 -15.17 7.19
CA VAL A 124 -0.33 -16.18 7.60
C VAL A 124 -1.43 -16.41 6.55
N GLY A 125 -1.08 -16.31 5.27
CA GLY A 125 -2.01 -16.50 4.17
C GLY A 125 -3.03 -15.37 3.95
N ILE A 126 -2.95 -14.27 4.71
CA ILE A 126 -3.78 -13.08 4.50
C ILE A 126 -3.04 -12.14 3.54
N PRO A 127 -3.56 -11.87 2.32
CA PRO A 127 -2.88 -10.96 1.40
C PRO A 127 -2.90 -9.52 1.88
N HIS A 128 -1.71 -8.93 2.04
CA HIS A 128 -1.53 -7.54 2.41
C HIS A 128 -0.11 -7.06 2.10
N VAL A 129 0.09 -5.75 2.11
CA VAL A 129 1.42 -5.15 2.26
C VAL A 129 1.58 -4.64 3.69
N HIS A 130 2.66 -5.05 4.34
CA HIS A 130 3.08 -4.49 5.61
C HIS A 130 4.03 -3.32 5.34
N LEU A 131 3.63 -2.11 5.76
CA LEU A 131 4.40 -0.88 5.61
C LEU A 131 5.00 -0.45 6.95
N GLU A 132 6.32 -0.37 7.01
CA GLU A 132 7.04 0.29 8.12
C GLU A 132 7.55 1.67 7.71
N LEU A 133 7.61 2.59 8.68
CA LEU A 133 8.35 3.84 8.57
C LEU A 133 9.48 3.83 9.60
N CYS A 134 10.73 3.89 9.15
CA CYS A 134 11.90 3.79 10.01
C CYS A 134 12.68 5.12 10.05
N THR A 135 13.08 5.51 11.25
CA THR A 135 13.96 6.65 11.60
C THR A 135 15.45 6.28 11.53
N ARG A 136 15.74 4.99 11.36
CA ARG A 136 17.05 4.43 10.99
C ARG A 136 16.82 3.39 9.87
N ASP A 137 17.88 2.77 9.39
CA ASP A 137 17.80 1.61 8.48
C ASP A 137 16.81 0.57 9.05
N CYS A 138 15.85 0.10 8.25
CA CYS A 138 14.79 -0.83 8.64
C CYS A 138 15.35 -2.23 8.92
N ARG A 139 16.08 -2.37 10.03
CA ARG A 139 16.73 -3.62 10.47
C ARG A 139 15.82 -4.51 11.30
N SER A 140 14.61 -4.05 11.63
CA SER A 140 13.57 -4.74 12.41
C SER A 140 13.30 -6.19 11.96
N HIS A 141 13.65 -6.53 10.71
CA HIS A 141 13.51 -7.88 10.16
C HIS A 141 14.69 -8.84 10.41
N ALA A 142 15.75 -8.42 11.11
CA ALA A 142 16.90 -9.27 11.47
C ALA A 142 16.96 -9.65 12.96
N ASP A 143 16.42 -8.83 13.87
CA ASP A 143 16.57 -9.02 15.33
C ASP A 143 15.31 -8.72 16.17
N GLY A 144 14.17 -8.37 15.54
CA GLY A 144 12.92 -8.08 16.24
C GLY A 144 12.93 -6.76 17.02
N ASP A 145 13.93 -5.90 16.81
CA ASP A 145 13.99 -4.60 17.45
C ASP A 145 13.11 -3.58 16.72
N LEU A 146 12.06 -3.10 17.39
CA LEU A 146 11.22 -2.00 16.91
C LEU A 146 11.87 -0.62 17.13
N ARG A 147 13.07 -0.56 17.72
CA ARG A 147 13.76 0.71 17.98
C ARG A 147 14.11 1.38 16.65
N GLY A 148 13.39 2.46 16.41
CA GLY A 148 13.58 3.28 15.22
C GLY A 148 12.37 3.27 14.31
N THR A 149 11.32 2.48 14.53
CA THR A 149 10.09 2.62 13.73
C THR A 149 9.20 3.74 14.29
N ALA A 150 8.42 4.36 13.39
CA ALA A 150 7.43 5.38 13.68
C ALA A 150 6.11 4.99 13.00
N ASP A 151 5.00 5.55 13.48
CA ASP A 151 3.68 5.31 12.90
C ASP A 151 3.59 5.87 11.46
N PRO A 152 3.43 5.01 10.44
CA PRO A 152 3.26 5.45 9.06
C PRO A 152 2.04 6.35 8.86
N LEU A 153 0.94 6.12 9.60
CA LEU A 153 -0.29 6.89 9.45
C LEU A 153 -0.15 8.33 9.93
N ARG A 154 0.74 8.61 10.89
CA ARG A 154 1.05 10.00 11.33
C ARG A 154 1.77 10.82 10.27
N SER A 155 2.41 10.17 9.31
CA SER A 155 3.08 10.81 8.18
C SER A 155 2.30 10.66 6.87
N SER A 156 1.13 10.01 6.90
CA SER A 156 0.33 9.73 5.73
C SER A 156 -0.55 10.91 5.35
N ALA A 157 -0.65 11.18 4.05
CA ALA A 157 -1.58 12.10 3.43
C ALA A 157 -2.79 11.40 2.79
N GLY A 158 -2.95 10.10 3.04
CA GLY A 158 -4.02 9.28 2.48
C GLY A 158 -3.62 8.69 1.12
N CYS A 159 -4.59 8.62 0.22
CA CYS A 159 -4.42 8.10 -1.12
C CYS A 159 -3.38 8.86 -1.92
N PHE A 160 -2.69 8.15 -2.81
CA PHE A 160 -1.85 8.79 -3.80
C PHE A 160 -2.73 9.52 -4.82
N ASP A 161 -2.41 10.79 -5.05
CA ASP A 161 -3.02 11.65 -6.05
C ASP A 161 -1.89 12.25 -6.89
N PRO A 162 -1.80 11.94 -8.20
CA PRO A 162 -0.73 12.46 -9.06
C PRO A 162 -0.78 13.97 -9.25
N GLU A 163 -1.94 14.61 -9.06
CA GLU A 163 -2.12 16.07 -9.19
C GLU A 163 -1.79 16.79 -7.88
N ARG A 164 -1.70 16.06 -6.76
CA ARG A 164 -1.40 16.64 -5.46
C ARG A 164 0.08 16.97 -5.33
N ARG A 165 0.35 18.23 -4.99
CA ARG A 165 1.69 18.65 -4.55
C ARG A 165 1.93 18.22 -3.10
N TYR A 166 2.98 17.44 -2.88
CA TYR A 166 3.44 17.04 -1.55
C TYR A 166 4.57 17.96 -1.09
N PRO A 167 4.61 18.37 0.19
CA PRO A 167 5.60 19.33 0.67
C PRO A 167 7.02 18.74 0.62
N PRO A 168 8.03 19.50 0.14
CA PRO A 168 9.41 19.02 0.06
C PRO A 168 10.15 19.13 1.39
N THR A 169 9.58 19.81 2.39
CA THR A 169 10.24 20.13 3.68
C THR A 169 10.10 19.03 4.72
N ARG A 170 9.25 18.02 4.48
CA ARG A 170 9.06 16.88 5.38
C ARG A 170 8.62 15.66 4.59
N LEU A 171 8.92 14.47 5.11
CA LEU A 171 8.40 13.24 4.54
C LEU A 171 6.87 13.20 4.68
N VAL A 172 6.19 13.03 3.56
CA VAL A 172 4.77 12.72 3.50
C VAL A 172 4.60 11.44 2.70
N LEU A 173 3.99 10.46 3.36
CA LEU A 173 3.65 9.16 2.81
C LEU A 173 2.26 9.21 2.16
N THR A 174 2.05 8.36 1.18
CA THR A 174 0.71 7.96 0.72
C THR A 174 0.47 6.50 1.05
N HIS A 175 -0.77 6.05 0.92
CA HIS A 175 -1.08 4.63 1.00
C HIS A 175 -0.26 3.84 -0.03
N PRO A 176 0.28 2.67 0.34
CA PRO A 176 1.09 1.84 -0.55
C PRO A 176 0.23 0.97 -1.48
N VAL A 177 -1.06 1.27 -1.59
CA VAL A 177 -2.05 0.53 -2.38
C VAL A 177 -2.94 1.53 -3.12
N GLY A 178 -3.54 1.09 -4.22
CA GLY A 178 -4.53 1.89 -4.93
C GLY A 178 -5.78 2.16 -4.08
N CYS A 179 -6.32 3.36 -4.19
CA CYS A 179 -7.59 3.73 -3.59
C CYS A 179 -8.72 3.62 -4.61
N GLY A 180 -9.87 3.05 -4.22
CA GLY A 180 -11.05 2.88 -5.08
C GLY A 180 -11.52 1.43 -5.24
N PRO A 181 -12.64 1.21 -5.96
CA PRO A 181 -13.37 -0.08 -5.99
C PRO A 181 -12.56 -1.24 -6.59
N ALA A 182 -11.56 -0.95 -7.42
CA ALA A 182 -10.67 -1.94 -8.02
C ALA A 182 -9.73 -2.64 -7.01
N SER A 183 -9.55 -2.08 -5.80
CA SER A 183 -8.72 -2.68 -4.74
C SER A 183 -9.33 -3.93 -4.09
N ARG A 184 -10.59 -4.28 -4.43
CA ARG A 184 -11.34 -5.44 -3.89
C ARG A 184 -11.37 -6.67 -4.82
N ALA A 185 -10.87 -6.57 -6.05
CA ALA A 185 -11.07 -7.62 -7.06
C ALA A 185 -10.02 -8.73 -6.97
N GLY A 186 -10.22 -9.64 -6.02
CA GLY A 186 -9.42 -10.85 -5.83
C GLY A 186 -10.29 -12.02 -5.41
N GLY A 187 -11.15 -12.46 -6.32
CA GLY A 187 -12.06 -13.60 -6.13
C GLY A 187 -12.67 -14.03 -7.45
N ARG A 188 -12.01 -14.97 -8.12
CA ARG A 188 -12.63 -15.96 -9.00
C ARG A 188 -12.00 -17.30 -8.73
#